data_AF-A0A381SB32-F1
#
_entry.id   AF-A0A381SB32-F1
#
_cell.length_a   1.000
_cell.length_b   1.000
_cell.length_c   1.000
_cell.angle_alpha   90.00
_cell.angle_beta   90.00
_cell.angle_gamma   90.00
#
_symmetry.space_group_name_H-M   'P 1'
#
loop_
_entity.id
_entity.type
_entity.pdbx_description
1 polymer ?
#
loop_
_entity_poly.entity_id
_entity_poly.type
_entity_poly.pdbx_seq_one_letter_code
_entity_poly.pdbx_strand_id
1 'polypeptide(L)'
;MGGDFEHRWTQTREAIEVMKELWTKEEAEYHGRYFDFPLVKSYPKPLQTPHPPVILGGMAKNVLRRVVTHADGWLPNRVTPAEVEESRKKLDAMSAEAGRDPKSITISVYGQLPEHDIVHSLLNAGADRVVVRPEHVETEKEMGEQLERMAEAVLR
;
A
#
# COMPACT_ATOMS: atom_id res chain seq x y z
N MET A 1 8.80 -20.89 5.18
CA MET A 1 9.35 -19.73 5.91
C MET A 1 8.56 -19.60 7.21
N GLY A 2 9.11 -20.02 8.36
CA GLY A 2 8.36 -20.23 9.61
C GLY A 2 7.76 -18.97 10.26
N GLY A 3 6.78 -18.36 9.60
CA GLY A 3 6.03 -17.21 10.10
C GLY A 3 4.95 -17.61 11.11
N ASP A 4 4.70 -16.72 12.07
CA ASP A 4 3.62 -16.89 13.06
C ASP A 4 2.29 -16.49 12.42
N PHE A 5 1.63 -17.44 11.76
CA PHE A 5 0.41 -17.15 11.00
C PHE A 5 -0.73 -16.60 11.87
N GLU A 6 -0.85 -17.06 13.11
CA GLU A 6 -1.87 -16.59 14.06
C GLU A 6 -1.64 -15.12 14.41
N HIS A 7 -0.37 -14.73 14.63
CA HIS A 7 0.02 -13.37 15.01
C HIS A 7 0.72 -12.60 13.88
N ARG A 8 0.46 -12.97 12.62
CA ARG A 8 1.13 -12.39 11.44
C ARG A 8 1.04 -10.87 11.37
N TRP A 9 -0.05 -10.30 11.88
CA TRP A 9 -0.19 -8.85 11.98
C TRP A 9 0.79 -8.25 12.99
N THR A 10 0.94 -8.84 14.17
CA THR A 10 1.89 -8.37 15.17
C THR A 10 3.30 -8.38 14.60
N GLN A 11 3.70 -9.47 13.94
CA GLN A 11 4.99 -9.56 13.25
C GLN A 11 5.16 -8.48 12.17
N THR A 12 4.13 -8.27 11.34
CA THR A 12 4.15 -7.23 10.28
C THR A 12 4.25 -5.82 10.88
N ARG A 13 3.50 -5.55 11.95
CA ARG A 13 3.51 -4.25 12.64
C ARG A 13 4.90 -3.96 13.20
N GLU A 14 5.51 -4.89 13.92
CA GLU A 14 6.87 -4.71 14.45
C GLU A 14 7.89 -4.50 13.32
N ALA A 15 7.77 -5.22 12.20
CA ALA A 15 8.63 -4.99 11.05
C ALA A 15 8.49 -3.55 10.50
N ILE A 16 7.27 -3.00 10.42
CA ILE A 16 7.05 -1.61 9.98
C ILE A 16 7.70 -0.63 10.96
N GLU A 17 7.52 -0.83 12.26
CA GLU A 17 8.10 0.01 13.31
C GLU A 17 9.63 -0.01 13.22
N VAL A 18 10.25 -1.20 13.15
CA VAL A 18 11.69 -1.39 12.99
C VAL A 18 12.23 -0.69 11.74
N MET A 19 11.56 -0.84 10.59
CA MET A 19 12.02 -0.19 9.37
C MET A 19 11.98 1.34 9.50
N LYS A 20 10.90 1.90 10.09
CA LYS A 20 10.80 3.35 10.33
C LYS A 20 11.88 3.84 11.30
N GLU A 21 12.15 3.09 12.38
CA GLU A 21 13.25 3.37 13.32
C GLU A 21 14.61 3.43 12.61
N LEU A 22 14.95 2.38 11.85
CA LEU A 22 16.22 2.28 11.14
C LEU A 22 16.36 3.34 10.03
N TRP A 23 15.27 3.72 9.37
CA TRP A 23 15.28 4.71 8.30
C TRP A 23 15.36 6.15 8.79
N THR A 24 14.74 6.46 9.92
CA THR A 24 14.54 7.86 10.36
C THR A 24 15.54 8.31 11.41
N LYS A 25 16.16 7.39 12.17
CA LYS A 25 17.12 7.72 13.23
C LYS A 25 18.55 7.45 12.82
N GLU A 26 19.50 8.26 13.30
CA GLU A 26 20.93 8.05 13.07
C GLU A 26 21.40 6.72 13.69
N GLU A 27 21.03 6.51 14.95
CA GLU A 27 21.20 5.28 15.73
C GLU A 27 19.82 4.80 16.16
N ALA A 28 19.57 3.50 16.06
CA ALA A 28 18.29 2.89 16.41
C ALA A 28 18.50 1.64 17.25
N GLU A 29 17.58 1.39 18.17
CA GLU A 29 17.43 0.15 18.92
C GLU A 29 15.96 -0.26 18.88
N TYR A 30 15.67 -1.54 19.05
CA TYR A 30 14.29 -2.01 19.10
C TYR A 30 14.22 -3.29 19.93
N HIS A 31 13.23 -3.37 20.82
CA HIS A 31 13.01 -4.50 21.72
C HIS A 31 11.55 -4.92 21.67
N GLY A 32 11.22 -5.81 20.74
CA GLY A 32 9.89 -6.36 20.53
C GLY A 32 9.87 -7.89 20.60
N ARG A 33 8.75 -8.50 20.22
CA ARG A 33 8.60 -9.96 20.27
C ARG A 33 9.33 -10.66 19.14
N TYR A 34 9.35 -10.07 17.95
CA TYR A 34 9.93 -10.65 16.73
C TYR A 34 11.27 -10.04 16.35
N PHE A 35 11.57 -8.83 16.82
CA PHE A 35 12.82 -8.13 16.58
C PHE A 35 13.38 -7.61 17.90
N ASP A 36 14.65 -7.91 18.16
CA ASP A 36 15.37 -7.45 19.34
C ASP A 36 16.82 -7.16 18.94
N PHE A 37 17.21 -5.90 18.97
CA PHE A 37 18.58 -5.49 18.69
C PHE A 37 19.00 -4.27 19.54
N PRO A 38 20.27 -4.24 20.00
CA PRO A 38 20.82 -3.10 20.71
C PRO A 38 21.04 -1.92 19.76
N LEU A 39 21.54 -0.80 20.24
CA LEU A 39 21.85 0.37 19.42
C LEU A 39 22.73 0.03 18.19
N VAL A 40 22.20 0.29 16.99
CA VAL A 40 22.87 0.07 15.69
C VAL A 40 22.75 1.28 14.77
N LYS A 41 23.65 1.34 13.78
CA LYS A 41 23.59 2.27 12.64
C LYS A 41 23.22 1.51 11.37
N SER A 42 22.15 1.93 10.71
CA SER A 42 21.72 1.37 9.42
C SER A 42 21.86 2.41 8.31
N TYR A 43 22.69 2.11 7.31
CA TYR A 43 23.01 3.00 6.18
C TYR A 43 23.09 2.20 4.86
N PRO A 44 22.77 2.82 3.72
CA PRO A 44 22.38 4.23 3.54
C PRO A 44 20.96 4.53 4.04
N LYS A 45 20.69 5.79 4.41
CA LYS A 45 19.32 6.25 4.69
C LYS A 45 18.53 6.40 3.40
N PRO A 46 17.20 6.19 3.42
CA PRO A 46 16.37 6.49 2.26
C PRO A 46 16.47 7.97 1.86
N LEU A 47 16.40 8.24 0.56
CA LEU A 47 16.39 9.61 0.04
C LEU A 47 15.10 10.37 0.40
N GLN A 48 13.97 9.67 0.52
CA GLN A 48 12.67 10.26 0.83
C GLN A 48 12.52 10.53 2.33
N THR A 49 12.11 11.76 2.67
CA THR A 49 11.81 12.19 4.04
C THR A 49 10.30 12.21 4.33
N PRO A 50 9.83 11.78 5.53
CA PRO A 50 10.64 11.21 6.61
C PRO A 50 11.14 9.80 6.30
N HIS A 51 10.39 9.02 5.53
CA HIS A 51 10.76 7.70 5.03
C HIS A 51 9.99 7.42 3.73
N PRO A 52 10.35 6.38 2.94
CA PRO A 52 9.53 5.93 1.83
C PRO A 52 8.12 5.53 2.31
N PRO A 53 7.05 5.79 1.54
CA PRO A 53 5.69 5.43 1.95
C PRO A 53 5.54 3.93 2.20
N VAL A 54 4.97 3.57 3.35
CA VAL A 54 4.58 2.19 3.67
C VAL A 54 3.14 1.99 3.24
N ILE A 55 2.90 1.04 2.33
CA ILE A 55 1.54 0.76 1.82
C ILE A 55 1.10 -0.63 2.32
N LEU A 56 -0.03 -0.68 3.02
CA LEU A 56 -0.57 -1.95 3.51
C LEU A 56 -1.58 -2.53 2.53
N GLY A 57 -1.29 -3.74 2.06
CA GLY A 57 -2.21 -4.53 1.25
C GLY A 57 -3.20 -5.34 2.09
N GLY A 58 -4.36 -5.59 1.50
CA GLY A 58 -5.33 -6.56 2.00
C GLY A 58 -6.72 -5.99 2.31
N MET A 59 -7.65 -6.92 2.58
CA MET A 59 -9.09 -6.65 2.74
C MET A 59 -9.63 -7.14 4.08
N ALA A 60 -8.76 -7.43 5.06
CA ALA A 60 -9.18 -7.92 6.37
C ALA A 60 -9.99 -6.85 7.12
N LYS A 61 -10.93 -7.26 7.98
CA LYS A 61 -11.84 -6.37 8.75
C LYS A 61 -11.16 -5.15 9.39
N ASN A 62 -9.93 -5.30 9.88
CA ASN A 62 -9.20 -4.25 10.60
C ASN A 62 -8.16 -3.53 9.74
N VAL A 63 -8.09 -3.75 8.42
CA VAL A 63 -7.02 -3.21 7.57
C VAL A 63 -7.01 -1.69 7.53
N LEU A 64 -8.17 -1.03 7.39
CA LEU A 64 -8.24 0.43 7.33
C LEU A 64 -7.75 1.08 8.63
N ARG A 65 -8.15 0.53 9.79
CA ARG A 65 -7.63 0.98 11.09
C ARG A 65 -6.11 0.86 11.16
N ARG A 66 -5.55 -0.24 10.67
CA ARG A 66 -4.09 -0.47 10.64
C ARG A 66 -3.38 0.49 9.70
N VAL A 67 -3.99 0.82 8.57
CA VAL A 67 -3.47 1.83 7.63
C VAL A 67 -3.38 3.17 8.33
N VAL A 68 -4.46 3.62 8.96
CA VAL A 68 -4.52 4.90 9.68
C VAL A 68 -3.44 4.99 10.76
N THR A 69 -3.17 3.90 11.48
CA THR A 69 -2.22 3.92 12.60
C THR A 69 -0.76 3.64 12.24
N HIS A 70 -0.47 2.85 11.18
CA HIS A 70 0.90 2.39 10.90
C HIS A 70 1.42 2.68 9.49
N ALA A 71 0.56 3.04 8.54
CA ALA A 71 0.92 3.11 7.12
C ALA A 71 0.58 4.45 6.48
N ASP A 72 1.02 4.64 5.24
CA ASP A 72 0.86 5.85 4.42
C ASP A 72 -0.08 5.61 3.23
N GLY A 73 -0.53 4.37 3.06
CA GLY A 73 -1.53 4.04 2.08
C GLY A 73 -2.11 2.64 2.24
N TRP A 74 -3.19 2.42 1.50
CA TRP A 74 -3.91 1.16 1.39
C TRP A 74 -3.80 0.62 -0.03
N LEU A 75 -3.53 -0.69 -0.16
CA LEU A 75 -3.43 -1.40 -1.44
C LEU A 75 -4.50 -2.52 -1.51
N PRO A 76 -5.77 -2.18 -1.79
CA PRO A 76 -6.79 -3.19 -2.05
C PRO A 76 -6.53 -3.93 -3.36
N ASN A 77 -7.04 -5.16 -3.46
CA ASN A 77 -6.93 -5.98 -4.66
C ASN A 77 -8.32 -6.29 -5.20
N ARG A 78 -8.55 -6.00 -6.50
CA ARG A 78 -9.79 -6.31 -7.24
C ARG A 78 -11.07 -5.81 -6.53
N VAL A 79 -11.05 -4.57 -6.08
CA VAL A 79 -12.22 -3.88 -5.51
C VAL A 79 -13.00 -3.13 -6.59
N THR A 80 -14.27 -2.86 -6.27
CA THR A 80 -15.18 -2.04 -7.06
C THR A 80 -15.06 -0.55 -6.69
N PRO A 81 -15.50 0.38 -7.57
CA PRO A 81 -15.57 1.81 -7.24
C PRO A 81 -16.38 2.10 -5.97
N ALA A 82 -17.50 1.42 -5.75
CA ALA A 82 -18.32 1.63 -4.56
C ALA A 82 -17.57 1.26 -3.26
N GLU A 83 -16.80 0.17 -3.28
CA GLU A 83 -15.97 -0.23 -2.14
C GLU A 83 -14.83 0.75 -1.87
N VAL A 84 -14.25 1.34 -2.93
CA VAL A 84 -13.24 2.40 -2.82
C VAL A 84 -13.84 3.64 -2.18
N GLU A 85 -15.00 4.09 -2.66
CA GLU A 85 -15.69 5.29 -2.13
C GLU A 85 -16.06 5.10 -0.66
N GLU A 86 -16.61 3.95 -0.29
CA GLU A 86 -16.93 3.62 1.10
C GLU A 86 -15.66 3.59 1.97
N SER A 87 -14.58 2.98 1.47
CA SER A 87 -13.32 2.87 2.20
C SER A 87 -12.63 4.22 2.37
N ARG A 88 -12.67 5.10 1.36
CA ARG A 88 -12.19 6.48 1.45
C ARG A 88 -12.91 7.23 2.57
N LYS A 89 -14.25 7.19 2.60
CA LYS A 89 -15.04 7.81 3.68
C LYS A 89 -14.66 7.29 5.07
N LYS A 90 -14.45 5.98 5.21
CA LYS A 90 -14.00 5.37 6.48
C LYS A 90 -12.60 5.81 6.87
N LEU A 91 -11.66 5.84 5.92
CA LEU A 91 -10.30 6.34 6.15
C LEU A 91 -10.32 7.81 6.57
N ASP A 92 -11.14 8.64 5.91
CA ASP A 92 -11.31 10.05 6.29
C ASP A 92 -11.76 10.23 7.73
N ALA A 93 -12.83 9.54 8.12
CA ALA A 93 -13.36 9.61 9.48
C ALA A 93 -12.33 9.13 10.51
N MET A 94 -11.72 7.96 10.29
CA MET A 94 -10.73 7.40 11.21
C MET A 94 -9.46 8.26 11.30
N SER A 95 -9.01 8.86 10.20
CA SER A 95 -7.89 9.79 10.19
C SER A 95 -8.19 11.05 10.99
N ALA A 96 -9.37 11.64 10.80
CA ALA A 96 -9.79 12.82 11.55
C ALA A 96 -9.89 12.53 13.06
N GLU A 97 -10.49 11.40 13.44
CA GLU A 97 -10.54 10.94 14.84
C GLU A 97 -9.14 10.74 15.45
N ALA A 98 -8.18 10.29 14.65
CA ALA A 98 -6.80 10.10 15.06
C ALA A 98 -5.94 11.38 15.01
N GLY A 99 -6.52 12.53 14.63
CA GLY A 99 -5.78 13.79 14.46
C GLY A 99 -4.78 13.78 13.30
N ARG A 100 -4.97 12.89 12.32
CA ARG A 100 -4.12 12.74 11.14
C ARG A 100 -4.81 13.37 9.93
N ASP A 101 -4.05 14.05 9.07
CA ASP A 101 -4.57 14.56 7.80
C ASP A 101 -5.06 13.38 6.93
N PRO A 102 -6.36 13.33 6.58
CA PRO A 102 -6.89 12.27 5.73
C PRO A 102 -6.25 12.16 4.34
N LYS A 103 -5.72 13.27 3.81
CA LYS A 103 -5.03 13.32 2.52
C LYS A 103 -3.62 12.71 2.57
N SER A 104 -3.08 12.47 3.77
CA SER A 104 -1.80 11.78 3.94
C SER A 104 -1.89 10.27 3.72
N ILE A 105 -3.09 9.72 3.53
CA ILE A 105 -3.32 8.29 3.24
C ILE A 105 -3.74 8.15 1.78
N THR A 106 -2.94 7.43 1.02
CA THR A 106 -3.21 7.12 -0.39
C THR A 106 -3.93 5.78 -0.56
N ILE A 107 -4.74 5.64 -1.61
CA ILE A 107 -5.38 4.40 -2.04
C ILE A 107 -4.81 4.00 -3.40
N SER A 108 -4.10 2.88 -3.44
CA SER A 108 -3.60 2.28 -4.68
C SER A 108 -4.39 1.00 -4.99
N VAL A 109 -5.27 1.00 -5.99
CA VAL A 109 -6.05 -0.18 -6.34
C VAL A 109 -5.21 -1.11 -7.22
N TYR A 110 -5.05 -2.37 -6.81
CA TYR A 110 -4.28 -3.37 -7.56
C TYR A 110 -5.16 -4.37 -8.31
N GLY A 111 -4.65 -4.86 -9.44
CA GLY A 111 -5.13 -6.06 -10.12
C GLY A 111 -6.32 -5.84 -11.06
N GLN A 112 -6.52 -4.60 -11.52
CA GLN A 112 -7.62 -4.19 -12.39
C GLN A 112 -7.34 -4.54 -13.86
N LEU A 113 -8.42 -4.66 -14.63
CA LEU A 113 -8.31 -4.74 -16.08
C LEU A 113 -7.88 -3.38 -16.66
N PRO A 114 -7.14 -3.37 -17.77
CA PRO A 114 -6.67 -2.14 -18.42
C PRO A 114 -7.76 -1.48 -19.26
N GLU A 115 -8.91 -1.23 -18.67
CA GLU A 115 -10.06 -0.61 -19.31
C GLU A 115 -10.21 0.84 -18.82
N HIS A 116 -10.33 1.78 -19.77
CA HIS A 116 -10.45 3.21 -19.51
C HIS A 116 -11.49 3.53 -18.42
N ASP A 117 -12.70 3.00 -18.57
CA ASP A 117 -13.85 3.33 -17.71
C ASP A 117 -13.70 2.74 -16.31
N ILE A 118 -13.08 1.56 -16.19
CA ILE A 118 -12.77 0.95 -14.90
C ILE A 118 -11.74 1.81 -14.16
N VAL A 119 -10.67 2.22 -14.83
CA VAL A 119 -9.64 3.07 -14.24
C VAL A 119 -10.24 4.40 -13.77
N HIS A 120 -10.97 5.10 -14.63
CA HIS A 120 -11.56 6.40 -14.31
C HIS A 120 -12.62 6.31 -13.20
N SER A 121 -13.46 5.28 -13.20
CA SER A 121 -14.45 5.11 -12.13
C SER A 121 -13.81 4.88 -10.76
N LEU A 122 -12.69 4.15 -10.69
CA LEU A 122 -11.94 3.96 -9.44
C LEU A 122 -11.26 5.25 -8.96
N LEU A 123 -10.68 6.02 -9.89
CA LEU A 123 -10.08 7.33 -9.57
C LEU A 123 -11.15 8.30 -9.07
N ASN A 124 -12.29 8.39 -9.74
CA ASN A 124 -13.44 9.22 -9.33
C ASN A 124 -14.01 8.79 -7.97
N ALA A 125 -13.93 7.51 -7.62
CA ALA A 125 -14.32 6.99 -6.31
C ALA A 125 -13.34 7.35 -5.18
N GLY A 126 -12.18 7.94 -5.50
CA GLY A 126 -11.20 8.39 -4.52
C GLY A 126 -9.93 7.53 -4.43
N ALA A 127 -9.65 6.69 -5.43
CA ALA A 127 -8.32 6.08 -5.58
C ALA A 127 -7.30 7.12 -6.06
N ASP A 128 -6.09 7.09 -5.52
CA ASP A 128 -4.97 7.92 -5.98
C ASP A 128 -4.19 7.26 -7.13
N ARG A 129 -4.25 5.92 -7.20
CA ARG A 129 -3.55 5.14 -8.22
C ARG A 129 -4.31 3.87 -8.55
N VAL A 130 -4.30 3.49 -9.82
CA VAL A 130 -4.82 2.20 -10.29
C VAL A 130 -3.68 1.45 -10.98
N VAL A 131 -3.41 0.23 -10.51
CA VAL A 131 -2.44 -0.69 -11.09
C VAL A 131 -3.21 -1.73 -11.90
N VAL A 132 -3.12 -1.59 -13.22
CA VAL A 132 -3.70 -2.53 -14.19
C VAL A 132 -2.74 -3.68 -14.44
N ARG A 133 -3.28 -4.84 -14.84
CA ARG A 133 -2.47 -6.01 -15.19
C ARG A 133 -2.68 -6.40 -16.65
N PRO A 134 -1.64 -6.85 -17.36
CA PRO A 134 -1.84 -7.58 -18.61
C PRO A 134 -2.53 -8.92 -18.34
N GLU A 135 -3.08 -9.50 -19.39
CA GLU A 135 -3.47 -10.90 -19.40
C GLU A 135 -2.25 -11.79 -19.67
N HIS A 136 -2.41 -13.08 -19.41
CA HIS A 136 -1.38 -14.04 -19.78
C HIS A 136 -1.43 -14.28 -21.28
N VAL A 137 -0.26 -14.31 -21.91
CA VAL A 137 -0.04 -14.63 -23.32
C VAL A 137 1.21 -15.53 -23.43
N GLU A 138 1.30 -16.30 -24.50
CA GLU A 138 2.33 -17.33 -24.68
C GLU A 138 3.63 -16.74 -25.23
N THR A 139 3.57 -15.61 -25.94
CA THR A 139 4.73 -15.02 -26.63
C THR A 139 5.05 -13.58 -26.21
N GLU A 140 6.32 -13.20 -26.27
CA GLU A 140 6.76 -11.82 -26.03
C GLU A 140 6.12 -10.83 -27.02
N LYS A 141 5.90 -11.25 -28.26
CA LYS A 141 5.26 -10.42 -29.29
C LYS A 141 3.82 -10.07 -28.88
N GLU A 142 3.04 -11.06 -28.47
CA GLU A 142 1.67 -10.85 -27.99
C GLU A 142 1.64 -9.95 -26.76
N MET A 143 2.62 -10.09 -25.85
CA MET A 143 2.75 -9.24 -24.67
C MET A 143 3.08 -7.80 -25.07
N GLY A 144 3.98 -7.59 -26.03
CA GLY A 144 4.29 -6.26 -26.57
C GLY A 144 3.04 -5.57 -27.16
N GLU A 145 2.33 -6.27 -28.06
CA GLU A 145 1.08 -5.76 -28.66
C GLU A 145 0.01 -5.49 -27.59
N GLN A 146 -0.05 -6.31 -26.54
CA GLN A 146 -0.97 -6.10 -25.43
C GLN A 146 -0.62 -4.84 -24.63
N LEU A 147 0.66 -4.64 -24.27
CA LEU A 147 1.09 -3.46 -23.54
C LEU A 147 0.83 -2.16 -24.32
N GLU A 148 0.99 -2.19 -25.65
CA GLU A 148 0.61 -1.07 -26.52
C GLU A 148 -0.90 -0.77 -26.45
N ARG A 149 -1.75 -1.79 -26.59
CA ARG A 149 -3.21 -1.64 -26.44
C ARG A 149 -3.60 -1.10 -25.06
N MET A 150 -2.94 -1.58 -24.00
CA MET A 150 -3.16 -1.09 -22.63
C MET A 150 -2.79 0.39 -22.50
N ALA A 151 -1.65 0.80 -23.07
CA ALA A 151 -1.24 2.19 -23.07
C ALA A 151 -2.25 3.07 -23.81
N GLU A 152 -2.75 2.63 -24.96
CA GLU A 152 -3.78 3.37 -25.70
C GLU A 152 -5.11 3.47 -24.95
N ALA A 153 -5.54 2.39 -24.28
CA ALA A 153 -6.81 2.36 -23.55
C ALA A 153 -6.77 3.14 -22.24
N VAL A 154 -5.62 3.27 -21.57
CA VAL A 154 -5.53 3.90 -20.24
C VAL A 154 -5.02 5.34 -20.31
N LEU A 155 -4.22 5.71 -21.32
CA LEU A 155 -3.57 7.02 -21.41
C LEU A 155 -4.24 8.01 -22.38
N ARG A 156 -5.18 7.57 -23.22
CA ARG A 156 -5.95 8.43 -24.13
C ARG A 156 -7.39 8.53 -23.65
#